data_AF-A0AAV7CZ01-F1
#
_entry.id   AF-A0AAV7CZ01-F1
#
_cell.length_a   1.000
_cell.length_b   1.000
_cell.length_c   1.000
_cell.angle_alpha   90.00
_cell.angle_beta   90.00
_cell.angle_gamma   90.00
#
_symmetry.space_group_name_H-M   'P 1'
#
loop_
_entity.id
_entity.type
_entity.pdbx_description
1 polymer ?
#
loop_
_entity_poly.entity_id
_entity_poly.type
_entity_poly.pdbx_seq_one_letter_code
_entity_poly.pdbx_strand_id
1 'polypeptide(L)'
;MLPADTGFSARTPPCLLLPSSYQSSAMFAKAFKVKSNTVMKGSDRRKLRADVGTTFPGLSTENLAELMPSKEELNIVKVYAHKGDSLTLYVHNKNPILFELERKLYPTVYTLWRFPDLLPAFGTWPPVLEKMAGGADLMLPGVVLPSTGLPGVEQGRLCAVTLVGNRAPVAIGVATVSTREMLASGMKGKGFNILHTYKDQLWASGDKSGPPVIAPLETEASPEEDDEQHSPDLMLDTHESETQMKNLCLTDVAADKNRESEDIAVEEGIETTKDSENISPQEAMDVLLNQCFFQALKYKVKKSDLPLLTSSFLRNYLFSCCPEGEQVDIKKSSYKKLSKFLQVMQQRKILQVKELTKGVESIVEVDWKHPDIRSFAAPVSEPTASSENIDVGTEDFYQPPEIISLYGISAKMMPLFQESGQKKGNLLSQNDVRSMIISYVKKNELVHPENKNFVTVNPVICDCLLDKSEQHDITLLKWDDLVTRSF
;
A
#
# COMPACT_ATOMS: atom_id res chain seq x y z
N MET A 1 22.12 -35.69 60.92
CA MET A 1 22.51 -34.42 60.27
C MET A 1 22.05 -34.47 58.83
N LEU A 2 21.14 -33.57 58.45
CA LEU A 2 20.80 -33.16 57.07
C LEU A 2 22.05 -32.59 56.35
N PRO A 3 22.05 -32.35 55.01
CA PRO A 3 20.91 -32.05 54.11
C PRO A 3 20.87 -32.95 52.84
N ALA A 4 19.76 -33.25 52.16
CA ALA A 4 18.73 -32.42 51.49
C ALA A 4 19.30 -31.53 50.39
N ASP A 5 19.42 -32.07 49.17
CA ASP A 5 19.70 -31.29 47.97
C ASP A 5 18.66 -31.59 46.87
N THR A 6 18.02 -30.51 46.43
CA THR A 6 16.86 -30.44 45.55
C THR A 6 17.32 -30.26 44.10
N GLY A 7 17.18 -31.30 43.28
CA GLY A 7 17.42 -31.23 41.83
C GLY A 7 16.12 -31.05 41.05
N PHE A 8 15.77 -29.80 40.76
CA PHE A 8 14.66 -29.40 39.89
C PHE A 8 14.93 -29.86 38.45
N SER A 9 14.34 -30.98 38.02
CA SER A 9 14.40 -31.44 36.62
C SER A 9 13.43 -30.59 35.77
N ALA A 10 13.93 -29.49 35.21
CA ALA A 10 13.22 -28.72 34.18
C ALA A 10 12.97 -29.62 32.96
N ARG A 11 11.71 -30.01 32.75
CA ARG A 11 11.28 -30.72 31.54
C ARG A 11 11.30 -29.73 30.38
N THR A 12 12.28 -29.89 29.49
CA THR A 12 12.27 -29.31 28.14
C THR A 12 11.02 -29.75 27.38
N PRO A 13 10.32 -28.85 26.66
CA PRO A 13 9.19 -29.23 25.83
C PRO A 13 9.67 -30.06 24.62
N PRO A 14 8.82 -30.95 24.07
CA PRO A 14 9.22 -31.92 23.06
C PRO A 14 9.60 -31.23 21.74
N CYS A 15 10.81 -31.53 21.26
CA CYS A 15 11.38 -31.07 20.00
C CYS A 15 10.44 -31.35 18.81
N LEU A 16 10.19 -30.31 18.02
CA LEU A 16 9.39 -30.30 16.80
C LEU A 16 10.16 -30.93 15.63
N LEU A 17 10.37 -32.24 15.66
CA LEU A 17 10.88 -32.94 14.48
C LEU A 17 9.70 -33.33 13.56
N LEU A 18 9.78 -32.94 12.29
CA LEU A 18 8.92 -33.46 11.22
C LEU A 18 9.58 -34.72 10.64
N PRO A 19 8.81 -35.77 10.32
CA PRO A 19 9.34 -36.92 9.60
C PRO A 19 9.74 -36.55 8.16
N SER A 20 10.75 -37.26 7.66
CA SER A 20 11.52 -37.06 6.42
C SER A 20 10.74 -37.17 5.09
N SER A 21 9.40 -37.10 5.07
CA SER A 21 8.59 -37.39 3.88
C SER A 21 8.04 -36.17 3.13
N TYR A 22 8.30 -34.93 3.57
CA TYR A 22 7.82 -33.74 2.86
C TYR A 22 8.77 -33.29 1.76
N GLN A 23 8.65 -33.94 0.59
CA GLN A 23 9.18 -33.42 -0.67
C GLN A 23 8.38 -32.17 -1.10
N SER A 24 9.10 -31.04 -1.06
CA SER A 24 8.92 -29.74 -1.73
C SER A 24 7.55 -29.44 -2.35
N SER A 25 6.84 -28.46 -1.78
CA SER A 25 5.82 -27.60 -2.42
C SER A 25 5.13 -26.79 -1.34
N ALA A 26 4.99 -25.47 -1.52
CA ALA A 26 4.07 -24.70 -0.68
C ALA A 26 2.66 -25.28 -0.76
N MET A 27 2.01 -25.38 0.39
CA MET A 27 0.81 -26.20 0.59
C MET A 27 -0.42 -25.62 -0.12
N PHE A 28 -0.49 -24.29 -0.19
CA PHE A 28 -1.62 -23.55 -0.75
C PHE A 28 -1.30 -22.90 -2.11
N ALA A 29 -0.23 -23.34 -2.79
CA ALA A 29 0.09 -22.85 -4.14
C ALA A 29 -0.98 -23.23 -5.18
N LYS A 30 -1.73 -24.32 -4.93
CA LYS A 30 -2.84 -24.80 -5.78
C LYS A 30 -4.17 -24.64 -5.06
N ALA A 31 -5.24 -24.46 -5.84
CA ALA A 31 -6.59 -24.35 -5.29
C ALA A 31 -6.96 -25.59 -4.46
N PHE A 32 -7.47 -25.36 -3.25
CA PHE A 32 -7.97 -26.40 -2.35
C PHE A 32 -9.49 -26.46 -2.38
N LYS A 33 -10.06 -27.62 -2.06
CA LYS A 33 -11.51 -27.82 -2.03
C LYS A 33 -12.02 -27.73 -0.60
N VAL A 34 -13.07 -26.95 -0.38
CA VAL A 34 -13.74 -26.86 0.92
C VAL A 34 -14.68 -28.06 1.07
N LYS A 35 -14.47 -28.87 2.12
CA LYS A 35 -15.33 -30.01 2.45
C LYS A 35 -16.54 -29.60 3.27
N SER A 36 -16.31 -28.80 4.31
CA SER A 36 -17.35 -28.38 5.24
C SER A 36 -16.93 -27.10 5.95
N ASN A 37 -17.91 -26.23 6.20
CA ASN A 37 -17.75 -25.07 7.07
C ASN A 37 -18.69 -25.26 8.28
N THR A 38 -18.19 -25.08 9.49
CA THR A 38 -18.96 -25.29 10.72
C THR A 38 -18.60 -24.23 11.75
N VAL A 39 -19.62 -23.59 12.34
CA VAL A 39 -19.44 -22.63 13.43
C VAL A 39 -18.87 -23.35 14.66
N MET A 40 -17.81 -22.79 15.23
CA MET A 40 -17.11 -23.32 16.40
C MET A 40 -17.98 -23.27 17.64
N LYS A 41 -18.04 -24.38 18.38
CA LYS A 41 -18.67 -24.43 19.70
C LYS A 41 -17.78 -23.78 20.75
N GLY A 42 -18.39 -23.25 21.81
CA GLY A 42 -17.67 -22.58 22.90
C GLY A 42 -16.64 -23.47 23.62
N SER A 43 -16.90 -24.79 23.71
CA SER A 43 -15.95 -25.77 24.27
C SER A 43 -14.68 -25.87 23.43
N ASP A 44 -14.84 -25.97 22.11
CA ASP A 44 -13.75 -26.18 21.15
C ASP A 44 -12.92 -24.91 21.03
N ARG A 45 -13.58 -23.75 21.09
CA ARG A 45 -12.91 -22.44 21.16
C ARG A 45 -12.01 -22.31 22.39
N ARG A 46 -12.47 -22.76 23.57
CA ARG A 46 -11.66 -22.73 24.80
C ARG A 46 -10.46 -23.66 24.69
N LYS A 47 -10.66 -24.84 24.10
CA LYS A 47 -9.57 -25.79 23.84
C LYS A 47 -8.54 -25.21 22.88
N LEU A 48 -8.98 -24.65 21.74
CA LEU A 48 -8.10 -24.03 20.77
C LEU A 48 -7.30 -22.89 21.38
N ARG A 49 -7.92 -22.03 22.20
CA ARG A 49 -7.20 -20.95 22.90
C ARG A 49 -6.10 -21.49 23.84
N ALA A 50 -6.35 -22.59 24.54
CA ALA A 50 -5.35 -23.25 25.37
C ALA A 50 -4.21 -23.88 24.54
N ASP A 51 -4.56 -24.53 23.42
CA ASP A 51 -3.59 -25.14 22.51
C ASP A 51 -2.70 -24.07 21.86
N VAL A 52 -3.27 -22.93 21.44
CA VAL A 52 -2.53 -21.78 20.88
C VAL A 52 -1.63 -21.15 21.94
N GLY A 53 -2.11 -20.92 23.16
CA GLY A 53 -1.29 -20.39 24.26
C GLY A 53 -0.12 -21.32 24.63
N THR A 54 -0.32 -22.64 24.50
CA THR A 54 0.75 -23.63 24.72
C THR A 54 1.76 -23.65 23.56
N THR A 55 1.28 -23.52 22.32
CA THR A 55 2.11 -23.58 21.10
C THR A 55 2.90 -22.29 20.89
N PHE A 56 2.31 -21.15 21.26
CA PHE A 56 2.86 -19.82 21.03
C PHE A 56 2.90 -19.02 22.34
N PRO A 57 3.93 -19.21 23.19
CA PRO A 57 4.04 -18.54 24.48
C PRO A 57 4.20 -17.01 24.37
N GLY A 58 4.55 -16.49 23.18
CA GLY A 58 4.63 -15.05 22.91
C GLY A 58 3.27 -14.35 22.76
N LEU A 59 2.16 -15.10 22.68
CA LEU A 59 0.81 -14.51 22.66
C LEU A 59 0.31 -14.32 24.10
N SER A 60 0.16 -13.06 24.50
CA SER A 60 -0.52 -12.72 25.75
C SER A 60 -1.99 -13.15 25.72
N THR A 61 -2.60 -13.27 26.91
CA THR A 61 -4.04 -13.56 27.03
C THR A 61 -4.92 -12.48 26.39
N GLU A 62 -4.41 -11.26 26.28
CA GLU A 62 -5.07 -10.12 25.63
C GLU A 62 -5.03 -10.27 24.11
N ASN A 63 -3.88 -10.60 23.53
CA ASN A 63 -3.73 -10.86 22.09
C ASN A 63 -4.60 -12.04 21.66
N LEU A 64 -4.73 -13.07 22.50
CA LEU A 64 -5.65 -14.20 22.26
C LEU A 64 -7.13 -13.80 22.32
N ALA A 65 -7.49 -12.81 23.13
CA ALA A 65 -8.84 -12.29 23.21
C ALA A 65 -9.17 -11.41 21.99
N GLU A 66 -8.19 -10.68 21.46
CA GLU A 66 -8.32 -9.92 20.21
C GLU A 66 -8.41 -10.84 18.99
N LEU A 67 -7.54 -11.87 18.93
CA LEU A 67 -7.51 -12.81 17.81
C LEU A 67 -8.76 -13.72 17.78
N MET A 68 -9.26 -14.09 18.96
CA MET A 68 -10.41 -14.96 19.12
C MET A 68 -11.41 -14.39 20.14
N PRO A 69 -12.22 -13.39 19.75
CA PRO A 69 -13.18 -12.76 20.65
C PRO A 69 -14.20 -13.77 21.16
N SER A 70 -14.55 -13.67 22.45
CA SER A 70 -15.52 -14.59 23.06
C SER A 70 -16.96 -14.32 22.60
N LYS A 71 -17.23 -13.14 22.03
CA LYS A 71 -18.55 -12.73 21.54
C LYS A 71 -18.75 -12.97 20.04
N GLU A 72 -17.68 -13.13 19.28
CA GLU A 72 -17.75 -13.27 17.82
C GLU A 72 -17.76 -14.74 17.39
N GLU A 73 -18.32 -14.99 16.21
CA GLU A 73 -18.41 -16.31 15.61
C GLU A 73 -17.08 -16.69 14.96
N LEU A 74 -16.54 -17.85 15.35
CA LEU A 74 -15.40 -18.45 14.66
C LEU A 74 -15.87 -19.65 13.86
N ASN A 75 -15.31 -19.83 12.68
CA ASN A 75 -15.65 -20.91 11.77
C ASN A 75 -14.48 -21.89 11.64
N ILE A 76 -14.80 -23.18 11.72
CA ILE A 76 -13.91 -24.27 11.32
C ILE A 76 -14.23 -24.66 9.88
N VAL A 77 -13.28 -24.44 8.98
CA VAL A 77 -13.39 -24.84 7.58
C VAL A 77 -12.46 -26.02 7.34
N LYS A 78 -13.03 -27.20 7.10
CA LYS A 78 -12.25 -28.39 6.71
C LYS A 78 -12.02 -28.35 5.21
N VAL A 79 -10.75 -28.41 4.81
CA VAL A 79 -10.34 -28.32 3.40
C VAL A 79 -9.50 -29.53 3.02
N TYR A 80 -9.56 -29.90 1.75
CA TYR A 80 -8.64 -30.86 1.16
C TYR A 80 -7.69 -30.12 0.23
N ALA A 81 -6.40 -30.22 0.52
CA ALA A 81 -5.37 -29.76 -0.39
C ALA A 81 -5.39 -30.60 -1.68
N HIS A 82 -4.78 -30.08 -2.74
CA HIS A 82 -4.66 -30.80 -4.02
C HIS A 82 -3.97 -32.17 -3.87
N LYS A 83 -3.10 -32.34 -2.87
CA LYS A 83 -2.42 -33.61 -2.59
C LYS A 83 -3.27 -34.62 -1.80
N GLY A 84 -4.53 -34.27 -1.46
CA GLY A 84 -5.43 -35.12 -0.68
C GLY A 84 -5.32 -34.93 0.85
N ASP A 85 -4.39 -34.08 1.30
CA ASP A 85 -4.21 -33.79 2.72
C ASP A 85 -5.43 -33.08 3.29
N SER A 86 -5.91 -33.53 4.45
CA SER A 86 -7.00 -32.88 5.17
C SER A 86 -6.43 -31.80 6.09
N LEU A 87 -6.89 -30.56 5.93
CA LEU A 87 -6.52 -29.44 6.79
C LEU A 87 -7.76 -28.84 7.44
N THR A 88 -7.56 -28.25 8.60
CA THR A 88 -8.59 -27.50 9.32
C THR A 88 -8.16 -26.05 9.36
N LEU A 89 -8.94 -25.15 8.76
CA LEU A 89 -8.72 -23.70 8.84
C LEU A 89 -9.64 -23.12 9.92
N TYR A 90 -9.09 -22.23 10.73
CA TYR A 90 -9.85 -21.44 11.69
C TYR A 90 -10.01 -20.03 11.15
N VAL A 91 -11.26 -19.65 10.88
CA VAL A 91 -11.61 -18.40 10.19
C VAL A 91 -12.42 -17.51 11.13
N HIS A 92 -12.08 -16.23 11.17
CA HIS A 92 -12.77 -15.20 11.94
C HIS A 92 -13.04 -13.99 11.05
N ASN A 93 -14.30 -13.54 10.98
CA ASN A 93 -14.71 -12.44 10.12
C ASN A 93 -14.17 -12.58 8.68
N LYS A 94 -14.35 -13.76 8.07
CA LYS A 94 -13.85 -14.14 6.73
C LYS A 94 -12.32 -14.26 6.59
N ASN A 95 -11.53 -13.88 7.59
CA ASN A 95 -10.08 -14.00 7.56
C ASN A 95 -9.59 -15.30 8.20
N PRO A 96 -8.76 -16.11 7.52
CA PRO A 96 -8.16 -17.29 8.12
C PRO A 96 -7.09 -16.83 9.12
N ILE A 97 -7.20 -17.28 10.37
CA ILE A 97 -6.29 -16.94 11.47
C ILE A 97 -5.20 -17.99 11.61
N LEU A 98 -5.61 -19.26 11.69
CA LEU A 98 -4.74 -20.40 11.95
C LEU A 98 -5.15 -21.53 11.03
N PHE A 99 -4.22 -22.41 10.71
CA PHE A 99 -4.50 -23.69 10.08
C PHE A 99 -3.86 -24.82 10.88
N GLU A 100 -4.59 -25.93 10.98
CA GLU A 100 -4.13 -27.16 11.60
C GLU A 100 -3.79 -28.18 10.51
N LEU A 101 -2.59 -28.73 10.59
CA LEU A 101 -2.12 -29.84 9.76
C LEU A 101 -1.52 -30.90 10.68
N GLU A 102 -1.98 -32.15 10.57
CA GLU A 102 -1.47 -33.28 11.35
C GLU A 102 -1.40 -33.00 12.87
N ARG A 103 -2.41 -32.29 13.42
CA ARG A 103 -2.48 -31.85 14.83
C ARG A 103 -1.48 -30.77 15.26
N LYS A 104 -0.81 -30.12 14.31
CA LYS A 104 0.05 -28.96 14.56
C LYS A 104 -0.63 -27.70 14.07
N LEU A 105 -0.59 -26.64 14.89
CA LEU A 105 -1.17 -25.35 14.59
C LEU A 105 -0.13 -24.43 13.96
N TYR A 106 -0.53 -23.75 12.89
CA TYR A 106 0.28 -22.80 12.15
C TYR A 106 -0.51 -21.49 12.01
N PRO A 107 0.10 -20.32 12.29
CA PRO A 107 -0.54 -19.05 12.03
C PRO A 107 -0.63 -18.81 10.52
N THR A 108 -1.54 -17.93 10.11
CA THR A 108 -1.57 -17.40 8.74
C THR A 108 -0.77 -16.11 8.64
N VAL A 109 -0.52 -15.68 7.41
CA VAL A 109 0.16 -14.42 7.14
C VAL A 109 -0.63 -13.24 7.73
N TYR A 110 -1.97 -13.29 7.72
CA TYR A 110 -2.84 -12.29 8.36
C TYR A 110 -2.64 -12.19 9.88
N THR A 111 -2.47 -13.31 10.57
CA THR A 111 -2.20 -13.33 12.01
C THR A 111 -0.83 -12.74 12.32
N LEU A 112 0.17 -13.06 11.50
CA LEU A 112 1.51 -12.52 11.65
C LEU A 112 1.62 -11.02 11.30
N TRP A 113 0.72 -10.46 10.51
CA TRP A 113 0.66 -9.02 10.29
C TRP A 113 0.21 -8.25 11.53
N ARG A 114 -0.66 -8.85 12.35
CA ARG A 114 -1.06 -8.28 13.63
C ARG A 114 0.01 -8.49 14.70
N PHE A 115 0.66 -9.66 14.68
CA PHE A 115 1.67 -10.06 15.66
C PHE A 115 2.96 -10.52 14.96
N PRO A 116 3.78 -9.58 14.45
CA PRO A 116 5.00 -9.91 13.70
C PRO A 116 6.08 -10.55 14.59
N ASP A 117 6.07 -10.24 15.88
CA ASP A 117 6.99 -10.76 16.90
C ASP A 117 6.70 -12.20 17.34
N LEU A 118 5.65 -12.83 16.79
CA LEU A 118 5.25 -14.18 17.16
C LEU A 118 6.28 -15.24 16.77
N LEU A 119 6.99 -15.04 15.66
CA LEU A 119 7.93 -16.00 15.09
C LEU A 119 9.26 -15.32 14.73
N PRO A 120 10.39 -16.05 14.82
CA PRO A 120 11.65 -15.57 14.29
C PRO A 120 11.52 -15.26 12.79
N ALA A 121 11.91 -14.05 12.40
CA ALA A 121 11.76 -13.55 11.04
C ALA A 121 13.09 -13.58 10.26
N PHE A 122 13.05 -14.03 9.01
CA PHE A 122 14.18 -14.04 8.10
C PHE A 122 13.89 -13.19 6.86
N GLY A 123 14.75 -12.20 6.60
CA GLY A 123 14.61 -11.32 5.44
C GLY A 123 14.97 -12.02 4.13
N THR A 124 14.23 -11.73 3.06
CA THR A 124 14.54 -12.16 1.69
C THR A 124 14.32 -11.02 0.68
N TRP A 125 14.78 -11.22 -0.54
CA TRP A 125 14.67 -10.25 -1.63
C TRP A 125 13.30 -10.33 -2.32
N PRO A 126 12.74 -9.20 -2.82
CA PRO A 126 11.45 -9.18 -3.50
C PRO A 126 11.28 -10.21 -4.65
N PRO A 127 12.28 -10.49 -5.51
CA PRO A 127 12.13 -11.49 -6.59
C PRO A 127 11.89 -12.92 -6.07
N VAL A 128 12.29 -13.22 -4.83
CA VAL A 128 12.11 -14.53 -4.23
C VAL A 128 10.65 -14.75 -3.85
N LEU A 129 9.90 -13.69 -3.53
CA LEU A 129 8.47 -13.76 -3.22
C LEU A 129 7.67 -14.40 -4.36
N GLU A 130 7.91 -14.00 -5.61
CA GLU A 130 7.20 -14.57 -6.76
C GLU A 130 7.46 -16.07 -6.91
N LYS A 131 8.68 -16.51 -6.60
CA LYS A 131 9.04 -17.93 -6.62
C LYS A 131 8.37 -18.69 -5.47
N MET A 132 8.35 -18.12 -4.27
CA MET A 132 7.68 -18.70 -3.10
C MET A 132 6.15 -18.77 -3.30
N ALA A 133 5.54 -17.73 -3.86
CA ALA A 133 4.13 -17.69 -4.25
C ALA A 133 3.79 -18.79 -5.28
N GLY A 134 4.74 -19.11 -6.18
CA GLY A 134 4.66 -20.24 -7.11
C GLY A 134 4.82 -21.63 -6.46
N GLY A 135 5.05 -21.69 -5.15
CA GLY A 135 5.19 -22.94 -4.39
C GLY A 135 6.62 -23.39 -4.13
N ALA A 136 7.62 -22.56 -4.43
CA ALA A 136 9.02 -22.89 -4.17
C ALA A 136 9.41 -22.73 -2.70
N ASP A 137 10.40 -23.50 -2.28
CA ASP A 137 11.04 -23.38 -0.98
C ASP A 137 12.06 -22.24 -0.96
N LEU A 138 12.34 -21.69 0.23
CA LEU A 138 13.35 -20.65 0.38
C LEU A 138 14.74 -21.29 0.51
N MET A 139 15.55 -21.04 -0.50
CA MET A 139 16.96 -21.42 -0.52
C MET A 139 17.78 -20.41 0.29
N LEU A 140 18.81 -20.89 1.00
CA LEU A 140 19.66 -20.06 1.84
C LEU A 140 20.32 -18.87 1.12
N PRO A 141 20.73 -18.96 -0.17
CA PRO A 141 21.27 -17.79 -0.88
C PRO A 141 20.26 -16.65 -1.06
N GLY A 142 18.96 -16.94 -0.95
CA GLY A 142 17.90 -15.93 -1.01
C GLY A 142 17.66 -15.20 0.30
N VAL A 143 18.26 -15.65 1.40
CA VAL A 143 18.11 -15.05 2.73
C VAL A 143 19.11 -13.90 2.86
N VAL A 144 18.62 -12.75 3.31
CA VAL A 144 19.44 -11.58 3.60
C VAL A 144 20.05 -11.74 4.98
N LEU A 145 21.36 -11.54 5.06
CA LEU A 145 22.09 -11.53 6.31
C LEU A 145 22.08 -10.10 6.86
N PRO A 146 21.32 -9.79 7.93
CA PRO A 146 21.38 -8.48 8.56
C PRO A 146 22.71 -8.31 9.30
N SER A 147 23.15 -7.07 9.48
CA SER A 147 24.35 -6.72 10.25
C SER A 147 24.30 -7.22 11.71
N THR A 148 23.09 -7.36 12.27
CA THR A 148 22.83 -7.87 13.62
C THR A 148 22.88 -9.40 13.73
N GLY A 149 23.03 -10.12 12.61
CA GLY A 149 23.05 -11.58 12.56
C GLY A 149 21.65 -12.22 12.47
N LEU A 150 21.64 -13.51 12.11
CA LEU A 150 20.40 -14.26 11.96
C LEU A 150 19.81 -14.66 13.31
N PRO A 151 18.47 -14.68 13.46
CA PRO A 151 17.84 -15.15 14.69
C PRO A 151 18.19 -16.63 14.94
N GLY A 152 18.41 -16.99 16.21
CA GLY A 152 18.75 -18.35 16.63
C GLY A 152 17.56 -19.30 16.52
N VAL A 153 17.60 -20.22 15.57
CA VAL A 153 16.52 -21.17 15.27
C VAL A 153 17.08 -22.59 15.10
N GLU A 154 16.38 -23.56 15.69
CA GLU A 154 16.67 -24.98 15.54
C GLU A 154 15.97 -25.58 14.31
N GLN A 155 16.52 -26.68 13.80
CA GLN A 155 15.87 -27.44 12.73
C GLN A 155 14.46 -27.88 13.15
N GLY A 156 13.49 -27.72 12.24
CA GLY A 156 12.09 -28.09 12.47
C GLY A 156 11.25 -27.02 13.16
N ARG A 157 11.84 -25.88 13.54
CA ARG A 157 11.14 -24.76 14.17
C ARG A 157 10.45 -23.87 13.12
N LEU A 158 9.32 -23.31 13.51
CA LEU A 158 8.53 -22.41 12.68
C LEU A 158 9.16 -21.01 12.62
N CYS A 159 9.16 -20.41 11.43
CA CYS A 159 9.73 -19.09 11.18
C CYS A 159 8.86 -18.29 10.21
N ALA A 160 8.95 -16.96 10.34
CA ALA A 160 8.40 -16.01 9.40
C ALA A 160 9.46 -15.62 8.37
N VAL A 161 9.03 -15.31 7.15
CA VAL A 161 9.87 -14.73 6.09
C VAL A 161 9.38 -13.33 5.80
N THR A 162 10.25 -12.34 5.82
CA THR A 162 9.96 -10.92 5.56
C THR A 162 10.71 -10.44 4.33
N LEU A 163 10.37 -9.26 3.82
CA LEU A 163 11.08 -8.66 2.68
C LEU A 163 12.04 -7.57 3.16
N VAL A 164 13.11 -7.35 2.39
CA VAL A 164 13.93 -6.13 2.58
C VAL A 164 13.02 -4.90 2.42
N GLY A 165 13.05 -4.03 3.41
CA GLY A 165 12.25 -2.79 3.44
C GLY A 165 10.85 -2.93 4.07
N ASN A 166 10.39 -4.13 4.41
CA ASN A 166 9.12 -4.30 5.14
C ASN A 166 9.20 -5.44 6.17
N ARG A 167 8.94 -5.12 7.44
CA ARG A 167 8.91 -6.09 8.54
C ARG A 167 7.69 -7.02 8.50
N ALA A 168 6.66 -6.70 7.71
CA ALA A 168 5.50 -7.57 7.57
C ALA A 168 5.87 -8.94 6.98
N PRO A 169 5.56 -10.05 7.67
CA PRO A 169 5.81 -11.39 7.14
C PRO A 169 5.07 -11.62 5.83
N VAL A 170 5.77 -12.11 4.82
CA VAL A 170 5.21 -12.48 3.52
C VAL A 170 5.05 -13.99 3.37
N ALA A 171 5.76 -14.80 4.16
CA ALA A 171 5.58 -16.24 4.17
C ALA A 171 5.86 -16.86 5.54
N ILE A 172 5.40 -18.09 5.69
CA ILE A 172 5.55 -18.90 6.89
C ILE A 172 6.16 -20.22 6.45
N GLY A 173 7.24 -20.61 7.12
CA GLY A 173 7.97 -21.81 6.80
C GLY A 173 8.54 -22.49 8.02
N VAL A 174 9.08 -23.69 7.80
CA VAL A 174 9.79 -24.47 8.81
C VAL A 174 11.26 -24.52 8.43
N ALA A 175 12.15 -24.21 9.37
CA ALA A 175 13.59 -24.28 9.16
C ALA A 175 14.02 -25.73 8.89
N THR A 176 14.67 -25.99 7.75
CA THR A 176 15.18 -27.33 7.41
C THR A 176 16.56 -27.61 8.00
N VAL A 177 17.27 -26.57 8.42
CA VAL A 177 18.58 -26.62 9.06
C VAL A 177 18.58 -25.62 10.22
N SER A 178 19.50 -25.76 11.18
CA SER A 178 19.67 -24.79 12.26
C SER A 178 20.39 -23.51 11.79
N THR A 179 20.21 -22.38 12.47
CA THR A 179 20.92 -21.12 12.13
C THR A 179 22.44 -21.31 12.10
N ARG A 180 22.98 -22.15 12.99
CA ARG A 180 24.42 -22.46 13.03
C ARG A 180 24.89 -23.19 11.78
N GLU A 181 24.09 -24.14 11.29
CA GLU A 181 24.38 -24.88 10.05
C GLU A 181 24.17 -24.01 8.80
N MET A 182 23.21 -23.09 8.81
CA MET A 182 23.02 -22.11 7.74
C MET A 182 24.30 -21.28 7.53
N LEU A 183 24.86 -20.78 8.63
CA LEU A 183 26.11 -20.01 8.61
C LEU A 183 27.31 -20.90 8.25
N ALA A 184 27.43 -22.09 8.84
CA ALA A 184 28.53 -23.02 8.58
C ALA A 184 28.58 -23.53 7.13
N SER A 185 27.42 -23.66 6.48
CA SER A 185 27.32 -24.05 5.06
C SER A 185 27.56 -22.89 4.09
N GLY A 186 27.84 -21.68 4.59
CA GLY A 186 28.00 -20.48 3.78
C GLY A 186 26.72 -20.11 3.03
N MET A 187 25.56 -20.29 3.66
CA MET A 187 24.24 -19.99 3.10
C MET A 187 23.95 -20.77 1.80
N LYS A 188 24.34 -22.05 1.72
CA LYS A 188 24.09 -22.90 0.55
C LYS A 188 23.09 -24.01 0.83
N GLY A 189 22.14 -24.21 -0.09
CA GLY A 189 21.14 -25.27 -0.02
C GLY A 189 19.74 -24.79 0.38
N LYS A 190 18.86 -25.74 0.71
CA LYS A 190 17.49 -25.46 1.16
C LYS A 190 17.51 -25.03 2.63
N GLY A 191 16.99 -23.83 2.91
CA GLY A 191 16.96 -23.27 4.25
C GLY A 191 15.63 -23.43 4.96
N PHE A 192 14.54 -23.21 4.23
CA PHE A 192 13.20 -23.23 4.79
C PHE A 192 12.20 -23.92 3.87
N ASN A 193 11.35 -24.75 4.46
CA ASN A 193 10.21 -25.35 3.79
C ASN A 193 9.01 -24.40 3.91
N ILE A 194 8.56 -23.82 2.80
CA ILE A 194 7.48 -22.82 2.83
C ILE A 194 6.14 -23.55 2.94
N LEU A 195 5.32 -23.16 3.93
CA LEU A 195 3.99 -23.72 4.16
C LEU A 195 2.91 -22.84 3.55
N HIS A 196 2.98 -21.53 3.83
CA HIS A 196 1.98 -20.53 3.45
C HIS A 196 2.68 -19.23 3.05
N THR A 197 2.16 -18.53 2.04
CA THR A 197 2.74 -17.30 1.50
C THR A 197 1.67 -16.29 1.08
N TYR A 198 2.03 -15.02 1.11
CA TYR A 198 1.27 -13.95 0.49
C TYR A 198 1.08 -14.25 -1.00
N LYS A 199 -0.14 -13.99 -1.51
CA LYS A 199 -0.63 -14.36 -2.85
C LYS A 199 -0.91 -15.85 -3.09
N ASP A 200 -0.85 -16.71 -2.08
CA ASP A 200 -1.33 -18.08 -2.23
C ASP A 200 -2.86 -18.19 -2.10
N GLN A 201 -3.39 -19.41 -2.27
CA GLN A 201 -4.82 -19.65 -2.25
C GLN A 201 -5.45 -19.50 -0.86
N LEU A 202 -4.66 -19.67 0.22
CA LEU A 202 -5.16 -19.46 1.57
C LEU A 202 -5.29 -17.97 1.85
N TRP A 203 -4.31 -17.16 1.43
CA TRP A 203 -4.42 -15.71 1.45
C TRP A 203 -5.60 -15.24 0.57
N ALA A 204 -5.72 -15.78 -0.64
CA ALA A 204 -6.81 -15.41 -1.56
C ALA A 204 -8.22 -15.76 -1.04
N SER A 205 -8.32 -16.64 -0.04
CA SER A 205 -9.58 -17.00 0.63
C SER A 205 -10.04 -16.01 1.71
N GLY A 206 -9.14 -15.14 2.17
CA GLY A 206 -9.45 -14.05 3.12
C GLY A 206 -9.84 -12.75 2.42
N ASP A 207 -9.60 -11.62 3.10
CA ASP A 207 -9.97 -10.28 2.60
C ASP A 207 -9.06 -9.75 1.49
N LYS A 208 -8.04 -10.52 1.07
CA LYS A 208 -7.08 -10.14 0.01
C LYS A 208 -6.35 -8.81 0.27
N SER A 209 -6.26 -8.39 1.53
CA SER A 209 -5.47 -7.23 1.91
C SER A 209 -3.97 -7.46 1.64
N GLY A 210 -3.27 -6.38 1.29
CA GLY A 210 -1.82 -6.38 1.13
C GLY A 210 -1.09 -6.40 2.48
N PRO A 211 0.20 -6.76 2.50
CA PRO A 211 1.00 -6.67 3.71
C PRO A 211 1.07 -5.21 4.19
N PRO A 212 0.82 -4.94 5.49
CA PRO A 212 0.98 -3.59 6.03
C PRO A 212 2.44 -3.14 5.92
N VAL A 213 2.68 -1.84 5.81
CA VAL A 213 4.03 -1.28 5.86
C VAL A 213 4.42 -1.17 7.33
N ILE A 214 5.24 -2.11 7.79
CA ILE A 214 5.80 -2.07 9.14
C ILE A 214 7.25 -1.63 9.04
N ALA A 215 7.57 -0.49 9.64
CA ALA A 215 8.91 0.07 9.65
C ALA A 215 9.93 -0.97 10.16
N PRO A 216 11.11 -1.09 9.52
CA PRO A 216 12.23 -1.83 10.10
C PRO A 216 12.54 -1.27 11.48
N LEU A 217 12.89 -2.14 12.44
CA LEU A 217 13.41 -1.68 13.73
C LEU A 217 14.77 -1.01 13.46
N GLU A 218 14.81 0.32 13.45
CA GLU A 218 16.05 1.07 13.43
C GLU A 218 16.85 0.71 14.69
N THR A 219 18.09 0.29 14.50
CA THR A 219 19.09 0.28 15.57
C THR A 219 20.17 1.25 15.14
N GLU A 220 20.16 2.41 15.78
CA GLU A 220 21.26 3.37 15.86
C GLU A 220 22.58 2.61 16.05
N ALA A 221 23.39 2.56 14.99
CA ALA A 221 24.81 2.23 15.04
C ALA A 221 25.44 2.57 13.69
N SER A 222 25.60 3.87 13.43
CA SER A 222 26.70 4.35 12.60
C SER A 222 27.87 4.57 13.57
N PRO A 223 28.93 3.75 13.55
CA PRO A 223 30.21 4.18 14.09
C PRO A 223 30.81 5.15 13.08
N GLU A 224 30.86 6.43 13.46
CA GLU A 224 31.87 7.34 12.93
C GLU A 224 33.24 6.81 13.36
N GLU A 225 34.03 6.33 12.41
CA GLU A 225 35.48 6.24 12.54
C GLU A 225 36.08 6.85 11.27
N ASP A 226 36.53 8.09 11.43
CA ASP A 226 37.44 8.79 10.53
C ASP A 226 38.89 8.32 10.73
N ASP A 227 39.70 8.69 9.73
CA ASP A 227 41.16 8.75 9.66
C ASP A 227 41.92 7.47 9.19
N GLU A 228 42.83 7.53 8.21
CA GLU A 228 43.68 8.67 7.81
C GLU A 228 44.44 8.44 6.47
N GLN A 229 44.94 9.55 5.90
CA GLN A 229 46.14 9.76 5.03
C GLN A 229 45.98 9.97 3.51
N HIS A 230 45.91 11.25 3.08
CA HIS A 230 47.08 11.96 2.49
C HIS A 230 46.77 13.46 2.22
N SER A 231 47.67 14.33 2.69
CA SER A 231 47.76 15.79 2.45
C SER A 231 48.77 16.09 1.30
N PRO A 232 49.12 17.36 0.94
CA PRO A 232 48.63 18.69 1.36
C PRO A 232 48.34 19.66 0.18
N ASP A 233 47.73 20.84 0.39
CA ASP A 233 48.41 22.16 0.39
C ASP A 233 47.47 23.40 0.51
N LEU A 234 48.00 24.44 1.19
CA LEU A 234 47.71 25.90 1.15
C LEU A 234 46.46 26.57 1.78
N MET A 235 46.62 26.93 3.07
CA MET A 235 46.69 28.28 3.69
C MET A 235 45.56 29.36 3.65
N LEU A 236 45.46 30.02 4.83
CA LEU A 236 45.10 31.43 5.16
C LEU A 236 43.59 31.72 5.38
N ASP A 237 43.10 32.38 6.45
CA ASP A 237 43.71 33.04 7.60
C ASP A 237 42.70 33.19 8.78
N THR A 238 43.25 33.17 9.98
CA THR A 238 42.87 33.75 11.29
C THR A 238 41.57 34.58 11.49
N HIS A 239 40.80 34.28 12.56
CA HIS A 239 40.90 35.01 13.85
C HIS A 239 39.99 34.42 14.96
N GLU A 240 40.63 34.30 16.13
CA GLU A 240 40.18 33.89 17.48
C GLU A 240 39.05 34.78 18.03
N SER A 241 38.18 34.38 18.98
CA SER A 241 38.56 34.08 20.37
C SER A 241 37.41 33.45 21.17
N GLU A 242 37.85 32.57 22.08
CA GLU A 242 37.19 31.94 23.23
C GLU A 242 36.52 32.99 24.15
N THR A 243 35.57 32.71 25.06
CA THR A 243 35.65 31.77 26.20
C THR A 243 34.35 31.84 27.05
N GLN A 244 33.98 30.69 27.63
CA GLN A 244 33.48 30.45 29.01
C GLN A 244 32.09 30.96 29.49
N MET A 245 31.14 30.01 29.54
CA MET A 245 30.64 29.26 30.71
C MET A 245 30.21 29.98 32.03
N LYS A 246 29.14 29.40 32.63
CA LYS A 246 28.58 29.51 34.00
C LYS A 246 27.59 30.67 34.22
N ASN A 247 26.54 30.57 35.03
CA ASN A 247 25.71 29.51 35.64
C ASN A 247 24.74 30.29 36.56
N LEU A 248 23.46 29.89 36.65
CA LEU A 248 22.53 30.12 37.79
C LEU A 248 22.19 31.59 38.16
N CYS A 249 21.06 31.95 38.78
CA CYS A 249 19.75 31.37 39.06
C CYS A 249 19.01 32.40 39.94
N LEU A 250 17.82 32.81 39.51
CA LEU A 250 16.64 33.23 40.30
C LEU A 250 16.66 34.43 41.28
N THR A 251 15.41 34.86 41.52
CA THR A 251 14.82 35.72 42.57
C THR A 251 14.65 37.18 42.17
N ASP A 252 13.57 37.88 42.51
CA ASP A 252 12.18 37.60 42.89
C ASP A 252 11.50 38.99 42.94
N VAL A 253 10.17 39.01 43.12
CA VAL A 253 9.38 40.12 43.70
C VAL A 253 8.84 41.21 42.75
N ALA A 254 7.65 40.91 42.23
CA ALA A 254 6.35 41.53 42.54
C ALA A 254 6.11 43.06 42.56
N ALA A 255 4.87 43.39 42.16
CA ALA A 255 4.01 44.53 42.56
C ALA A 255 4.23 45.87 41.82
N ASP A 256 3.24 46.68 41.42
CA ASP A 256 1.76 46.65 41.46
C ASP A 256 1.28 47.95 40.75
N LYS A 257 0.03 47.93 40.21
CA LYS A 257 -0.91 49.05 39.94
C LYS A 257 -0.66 50.15 38.88
N ASN A 258 -1.51 50.06 37.85
CA ASN A 258 -2.54 51.03 37.40
C ASN A 258 -2.22 52.54 37.33
N ARG A 259 -2.42 53.13 36.13
CA ARG A 259 -3.28 54.32 35.90
C ARG A 259 -3.60 54.51 34.42
N GLU A 260 -4.87 54.80 34.16
CA GLU A 260 -5.55 55.05 32.88
C GLU A 260 -5.14 56.38 32.23
N SER A 261 -5.10 56.47 30.90
CA SER A 261 -5.76 57.50 30.06
C SER A 261 -5.53 57.26 28.55
N GLU A 262 -6.50 57.75 27.78
CA GLU A 262 -6.87 57.45 26.39
C GLU A 262 -5.92 57.99 25.29
N ASP A 263 -5.78 57.26 24.17
CA ASP A 263 -6.25 57.63 22.80
C ASP A 263 -5.42 57.04 21.64
N ILE A 264 -6.15 56.34 20.75
CA ILE A 264 -6.09 56.23 19.28
C ILE A 264 -4.70 56.22 18.57
N ALA A 265 -4.33 55.07 17.98
CA ALA A 265 -4.01 54.90 16.54
C ALA A 265 -3.46 53.50 16.22
N VAL A 266 -3.61 53.12 14.95
CA VAL A 266 -3.47 51.80 14.33
C VAL A 266 -2.03 51.51 13.87
N GLU A 267 -1.53 50.28 14.07
CA GLU A 267 -0.67 49.43 13.22
C GLU A 267 0.01 48.37 14.12
N GLU A 268 -0.35 47.09 13.97
CA GLU A 268 0.36 46.05 13.19
C GLU A 268 1.73 45.65 13.74
N GLY A 269 1.83 44.36 14.07
CA GLY A 269 2.96 43.70 14.74
C GLY A 269 2.50 43.18 16.12
N ILE A 270 2.51 41.89 16.44
CA ILE A 270 3.66 40.99 16.35
C ILE A 270 3.20 39.55 16.77
N GLU A 271 3.90 38.57 16.21
CA GLU A 271 4.21 37.22 16.73
C GLU A 271 3.13 36.18 17.09
N THR A 272 3.26 35.07 16.36
CA THR A 272 3.22 33.71 16.88
C THR A 272 3.95 33.53 18.23
N THR A 273 3.24 33.12 19.28
CA THR A 273 3.58 31.92 20.08
C THR A 273 2.41 31.52 20.98
N LYS A 274 2.06 30.23 20.91
CA LYS A 274 1.39 29.37 21.90
C LYS A 274 0.67 30.05 23.08
N ASP A 275 -0.66 30.02 23.01
CA ASP A 275 -1.51 29.87 24.20
C ASP A 275 -2.61 28.83 23.92
N SER A 276 -2.63 27.80 24.75
CA SER A 276 -3.68 26.81 24.85
C SER A 276 -4.72 27.36 25.82
N GLU A 277 -5.67 28.15 25.33
CA GLU A 277 -6.80 28.66 26.12
C GLU A 277 -8.13 28.41 25.40
N ASN A 278 -8.99 27.61 26.03
CA ASN A 278 -10.44 27.47 25.83
C ASN A 278 -11.00 27.83 24.43
N ILE A 279 -10.69 27.03 23.41
CA ILE A 279 -11.46 27.06 22.16
C ILE A 279 -12.87 26.58 22.48
N SER A 280 -13.87 27.45 22.33
CA SER A 280 -15.25 27.03 22.51
C SER A 280 -15.58 25.91 21.49
N PRO A 281 -16.45 24.94 21.82
CA PRO A 281 -16.80 23.87 20.88
C PRO A 281 -17.31 24.39 19.52
N GLN A 282 -17.81 25.62 19.49
CA GLN A 282 -18.28 26.32 18.31
C GLN A 282 -17.13 26.85 17.45
N GLU A 283 -16.10 27.45 18.05
CA GLU A 283 -14.91 27.95 17.33
C GLU A 283 -14.06 26.81 16.76
N ALA A 284 -13.97 25.67 17.47
CA ALA A 284 -13.31 24.47 16.95
C ALA A 284 -13.97 23.98 15.65
N MET A 285 -15.31 24.00 15.59
CA MET A 285 -16.07 23.63 14.39
C MET A 285 -15.92 24.64 13.27
N ASP A 286 -15.78 25.94 13.59
CA ASP A 286 -15.53 26.98 12.60
C ASP A 286 -14.13 26.85 11.98
N VAL A 287 -13.11 26.55 12.80
CA VAL A 287 -11.74 26.29 12.32
C VAL A 287 -11.72 25.06 11.41
N LEU A 288 -12.37 23.98 11.82
CA LEU A 288 -12.48 22.76 11.01
C LEU A 288 -13.24 23.01 9.69
N LEU A 289 -14.35 23.74 9.74
CA LEU A 289 -15.13 24.11 8.56
C LEU A 289 -14.30 24.93 7.57
N ASN A 290 -13.54 25.91 8.06
CA ASN A 290 -12.63 26.72 7.24
C ASN A 290 -11.50 25.88 6.65
N GLN A 291 -10.90 24.98 7.43
CA GLN A 291 -9.83 24.10 6.99
C GLN A 291 -10.30 23.17 5.85
N CYS A 292 -11.45 22.51 6.02
CA CYS A 292 -12.04 21.64 5.00
C CYS A 292 -12.42 22.45 3.74
N PHE A 293 -12.92 23.67 3.93
CA PHE A 293 -13.29 24.58 2.84
C PHE A 293 -12.08 25.00 1.99
N PHE A 294 -10.98 25.45 2.61
CA PHE A 294 -9.77 25.84 1.88
C PHE A 294 -9.07 24.65 1.23
N GLN A 295 -9.07 23.48 1.90
CA GLN A 295 -8.56 22.23 1.32
C GLN A 295 -9.35 21.83 0.06
N ALA A 296 -10.69 21.91 0.10
CA ALA A 296 -11.55 21.63 -1.03
C ALA A 296 -11.28 22.57 -2.22
N LEU A 297 -11.14 23.88 -1.98
CA LEU A 297 -10.87 24.87 -3.03
C LEU A 297 -9.48 24.72 -3.65
N LYS A 298 -8.48 24.32 -2.86
CA LYS A 298 -7.08 24.24 -3.32
C LYS A 298 -6.78 22.95 -4.08
N TYR A 299 -7.39 21.82 -3.70
CA TYR A 299 -7.02 20.50 -4.23
C TYR A 299 -8.12 19.79 -5.03
N LYS A 300 -9.41 20.09 -4.81
CA LYS A 300 -10.52 19.35 -5.47
C LYS A 300 -11.33 20.16 -6.47
N VAL A 301 -11.56 21.46 -6.23
CA VAL A 301 -12.38 22.29 -7.13
C VAL A 301 -11.55 22.80 -8.31
N LYS A 302 -11.98 22.49 -9.55
CA LYS A 302 -11.39 23.03 -10.77
C LYS A 302 -12.25 24.15 -11.35
N LYS A 303 -11.64 25.04 -12.14
CA LYS A 303 -12.35 26.12 -12.86
C LYS A 303 -13.44 25.60 -13.82
N SER A 304 -13.26 24.38 -14.34
CA SER A 304 -14.23 23.69 -15.21
C SER A 304 -15.52 23.30 -14.51
N ASP A 305 -15.50 23.24 -13.18
CA ASP A 305 -16.62 22.68 -12.40
C ASP A 305 -17.64 23.77 -12.05
N LEU A 306 -17.30 25.05 -12.25
CA LEU A 306 -18.18 26.19 -11.99
C LEU A 306 -19.15 26.42 -13.17
N PRO A 307 -20.43 26.76 -12.92
CA PRO A 307 -21.04 27.03 -11.61
C PRO A 307 -21.38 25.77 -10.81
N LEU A 308 -20.95 25.73 -9.54
CA LEU A 308 -21.18 24.61 -8.62
C LEU A 308 -22.39 24.84 -7.72
N LEU A 309 -23.26 23.86 -7.66
CA LEU A 309 -24.39 23.85 -6.73
C LEU A 309 -23.91 23.76 -5.28
N THR A 310 -24.40 24.63 -4.39
CA THR A 310 -24.00 24.68 -2.97
C THR A 310 -24.17 23.34 -2.23
N SER A 311 -25.24 22.58 -2.51
CA SER A 311 -25.44 21.26 -1.90
C SER A 311 -24.46 20.20 -2.41
N SER A 312 -24.08 20.27 -3.69
CA SER A 312 -23.06 19.40 -4.29
C SER A 312 -21.67 19.75 -3.79
N PHE A 313 -21.38 21.04 -3.62
CA PHE A 313 -20.13 21.52 -3.03
C PHE A 313 -19.95 21.00 -1.59
N LEU A 314 -21.00 21.09 -0.77
CA LEU A 314 -20.97 20.57 0.60
C LEU A 314 -20.69 19.06 0.64
N ARG A 315 -21.46 18.27 -0.12
CA ARG A 315 -21.40 16.81 -0.05
C ARG A 315 -20.13 16.24 -0.66
N ASN A 316 -19.73 16.71 -1.84
CA ASN A 316 -18.67 16.07 -2.62
C ASN A 316 -17.28 16.66 -2.34
N TYR A 317 -17.21 17.91 -1.88
CA TYR A 317 -15.94 18.62 -1.74
C TYR A 317 -15.59 18.90 -0.27
N LEU A 318 -16.54 19.45 0.51
CA LEU A 318 -16.31 19.78 1.93
C LEU A 318 -16.20 18.54 2.83
N PHE A 319 -17.18 17.63 2.79
CA PHE A 319 -17.13 16.42 3.62
C PHE A 319 -16.02 15.45 3.20
N SER A 320 -15.69 15.43 1.91
CA SER A 320 -14.61 14.59 1.38
C SER A 320 -13.20 15.11 1.72
N CYS A 321 -13.09 16.28 2.37
CA CYS A 321 -11.82 16.87 2.82
C CYS A 321 -11.71 16.92 4.36
N CYS A 322 -12.62 16.25 5.08
CA CYS A 322 -12.61 16.20 6.54
C CYS A 322 -11.61 15.11 7.02
N PRO A 323 -10.76 15.40 8.03
CA PRO A 323 -9.79 14.44 8.56
C PRO A 323 -10.46 13.21 9.20
N GLU A 324 -9.77 12.07 9.16
CA GLU A 324 -10.28 10.80 9.71
C GLU A 324 -10.64 10.93 11.19
N GLY A 325 -11.92 10.73 11.53
CA GLY A 325 -12.44 10.79 12.90
C GLY A 325 -13.20 12.06 13.27
N GLU A 326 -13.21 13.10 12.42
CA GLU A 326 -13.98 14.33 12.63
C GLU A 326 -15.15 14.44 11.64
N GLN A 327 -16.26 15.07 12.05
CA GLN A 327 -17.38 15.38 11.17
C GLN A 327 -17.73 16.87 11.25
N VAL A 328 -17.72 17.54 10.12
CA VAL A 328 -18.14 18.95 10.02
C VAL A 328 -19.64 19.08 10.20
N ASP A 329 -20.09 19.57 11.36
CA ASP A 329 -21.49 19.88 11.61
C ASP A 329 -21.76 21.40 11.51
N ILE A 330 -22.30 21.83 10.37
CA ILE A 330 -22.61 23.24 10.09
C ILE A 330 -23.63 23.80 11.10
N LYS A 331 -24.46 22.98 11.74
CA LYS A 331 -25.40 23.46 12.76
C LYS A 331 -24.71 23.84 14.07
N LYS A 332 -23.55 23.23 14.34
CA LYS A 332 -22.70 23.51 15.50
C LYS A 332 -21.67 24.61 15.23
N SER A 333 -21.50 25.02 13.98
CA SER A 333 -20.72 26.20 13.58
C SER A 333 -21.41 27.51 14.00
N SER A 334 -20.66 28.62 14.10
CA SER A 334 -21.22 29.95 14.37
C SER A 334 -22.18 30.45 13.30
N TYR A 335 -22.07 29.89 12.09
CA TYR A 335 -22.87 30.26 10.93
C TYR A 335 -24.27 29.63 10.95
N LYS A 336 -24.45 28.48 11.63
CA LYS A 336 -25.69 27.69 11.78
C LYS A 336 -26.35 27.22 10.46
N LYS A 337 -26.01 27.82 9.31
CA LYS A 337 -26.50 27.56 7.96
C LYS A 337 -25.37 27.77 6.95
N LEU A 338 -25.29 26.90 5.95
CA LEU A 338 -24.28 26.98 4.89
C LEU A 338 -24.41 28.27 4.06
N SER A 339 -25.63 28.74 3.77
CA SER A 339 -25.85 30.00 3.05
C SER A 339 -25.22 31.20 3.78
N LYS A 340 -25.28 31.22 5.12
CA LYS A 340 -24.68 32.30 5.92
C LYS A 340 -23.15 32.24 5.88
N PHE A 341 -22.58 31.03 5.91
CA PHE A 341 -21.14 30.82 5.74
C PHE A 341 -20.65 31.28 4.36
N LEU A 342 -21.33 30.88 3.29
CA LEU A 342 -20.95 31.28 1.93
C LEU A 342 -21.10 32.79 1.69
N GLN A 343 -22.10 33.44 2.31
CA GLN A 343 -22.22 34.90 2.29
C GLN A 343 -21.04 35.59 2.97
N VAL A 344 -20.53 35.05 4.09
CA VAL A 344 -19.33 35.57 4.75
C VAL A 344 -18.10 35.39 3.85
N MET A 345 -17.96 34.24 3.18
CA MET A 345 -16.87 34.01 2.24
C MET A 345 -16.97 34.87 0.98
N GLN A 346 -18.19 35.23 0.57
CA GLN A 346 -18.45 36.19 -0.49
C GLN A 346 -18.10 37.63 -0.08
N GLN A 347 -18.39 38.03 1.16
CA GLN A 347 -17.97 39.33 1.71
C GLN A 347 -16.45 39.44 1.81
N ARG A 348 -15.76 38.33 2.13
CA ARG A 348 -14.30 38.21 2.09
C ARG A 348 -13.72 38.16 0.68
N LYS A 349 -14.55 38.23 -0.38
CA LYS A 349 -14.15 38.18 -1.80
C LYS A 349 -13.41 36.90 -2.21
N ILE A 350 -13.58 35.81 -1.45
CA ILE A 350 -12.98 34.50 -1.75
C ILE A 350 -13.78 33.80 -2.86
N LEU A 351 -15.10 34.02 -2.89
CA LEU A 351 -16.01 33.41 -3.85
C LEU A 351 -17.19 34.33 -4.21
N GLN A 352 -17.92 34.01 -5.27
CA GLN A 352 -19.19 34.64 -5.61
C GLN A 352 -20.31 33.60 -5.66
N VAL A 353 -21.37 33.82 -4.88
CA VAL A 353 -22.61 33.02 -4.93
C VAL A 353 -23.67 33.79 -5.72
N LYS A 354 -24.40 33.08 -6.59
CA LYS A 354 -25.61 33.58 -7.23
C LYS A 354 -26.72 32.54 -7.15
N GLU A 355 -27.96 33.01 -7.08
CA GLU A 355 -29.15 32.15 -7.16
C GLU A 355 -29.47 31.92 -8.65
N LEU A 356 -29.15 30.73 -9.16
CA LEU A 356 -29.35 30.39 -10.59
C LEU A 356 -30.76 29.85 -10.86
N THR A 357 -31.37 29.20 -9.88
CA THR A 357 -32.77 28.75 -9.92
C THR A 357 -33.45 29.12 -8.60
N LYS A 358 -34.76 29.42 -8.61
CA LYS A 358 -35.49 29.90 -7.43
C LYS A 358 -35.28 28.95 -6.24
N GLY A 359 -34.67 29.44 -5.18
CA GLY A 359 -34.35 28.72 -3.95
C GLY A 359 -33.02 27.96 -3.94
N VAL A 360 -32.19 28.07 -4.98
CA VAL A 360 -30.96 27.28 -5.14
C VAL A 360 -29.74 28.17 -5.40
N GLU A 361 -28.93 28.34 -4.35
CA GLU A 361 -27.65 29.05 -4.40
C GLU A 361 -26.58 28.20 -5.11
N SER A 362 -25.79 28.83 -5.99
CA SER A 362 -24.65 28.21 -6.67
C SER A 362 -23.43 29.12 -6.63
N ILE A 363 -22.26 28.52 -6.42
CA ILE A 363 -20.95 29.19 -6.46
C ILE A 363 -20.58 29.36 -7.93
N VAL A 364 -20.48 30.60 -8.40
CA VAL A 364 -20.25 30.93 -9.81
C VAL A 364 -18.79 31.24 -10.10
N GLU A 365 -18.08 31.81 -9.14
CA GLU A 365 -16.68 32.23 -9.29
C GLU A 365 -15.94 32.05 -7.96
N VAL A 366 -14.65 31.73 -8.02
CA VAL A 366 -13.74 31.65 -6.86
C VAL A 366 -12.50 32.46 -7.20
N ASP A 367 -11.93 33.18 -6.23
CA ASP A 367 -10.66 33.88 -6.41
C ASP A 367 -9.48 33.07 -5.86
N TRP A 368 -8.90 32.23 -6.71
CA TRP A 368 -7.71 31.42 -6.37
C TRP A 368 -6.45 32.25 -6.05
N LYS A 369 -6.44 33.56 -6.29
CA LYS A 369 -5.31 34.44 -5.94
C LYS A 369 -5.43 35.04 -4.54
N HIS A 370 -6.52 34.78 -3.83
CA HIS A 370 -6.78 35.35 -2.50
C HIS A 370 -5.69 34.94 -1.47
N PRO A 371 -5.22 35.87 -0.60
CA PRO A 371 -4.18 35.60 0.41
C PRO A 371 -4.46 34.37 1.27
N ASP A 372 -5.70 34.19 1.75
CA ASP A 372 -6.10 33.07 2.61
C ASP A 372 -6.00 31.69 1.93
N ILE A 373 -6.17 31.60 0.59
CA ILE A 373 -5.99 30.34 -0.15
C ILE A 373 -4.50 30.03 -0.35
N ARG A 374 -3.70 31.09 -0.52
CA ARG A 374 -2.25 30.99 -0.71
C ARG A 374 -1.51 30.67 0.59
N SER A 375 -1.88 31.30 1.70
CA SER A 375 -1.30 31.11 3.03
C SER A 375 -1.73 29.80 3.70
N PHE A 376 -2.80 29.16 3.21
CA PHE A 376 -3.24 27.87 3.73
C PHE A 376 -2.22 26.76 3.40
N ALA A 377 -1.48 26.31 4.41
CA ALA A 377 -0.64 25.12 4.37
C ALA A 377 -1.46 23.92 4.87
N ALA A 378 -1.74 22.97 3.99
CA ALA A 378 -2.41 21.73 4.38
C ALA A 378 -1.50 20.97 5.37
N PRO A 379 -2.05 20.33 6.42
CA PRO A 379 -1.30 19.31 7.16
C PRO A 379 -0.83 18.26 6.15
N VAL A 380 0.46 17.94 6.19
CA VAL A 380 1.13 17.06 5.22
C VAL A 380 0.36 15.74 5.11
N SER A 381 -0.37 15.59 4.02
CA SER A 381 -0.71 14.30 3.42
C SER A 381 -0.14 14.41 2.01
N GLU A 382 0.81 13.54 1.71
CA GLU A 382 1.58 13.55 0.47
C GLU A 382 0.69 13.62 -0.78
N PRO A 383 1.15 14.27 -1.86
CA PRO A 383 0.44 14.28 -3.12
C PRO A 383 0.62 12.92 -3.81
N THR A 384 -0.31 11.99 -3.60
CA THR A 384 -0.46 10.84 -4.49
C THR A 384 -1.06 11.31 -5.82
N ALA A 385 -0.20 11.47 -6.80
CA ALA A 385 -0.55 11.51 -8.20
C ALA A 385 -1.09 10.14 -8.63
N SER A 386 -2.40 9.95 -8.54
CA SER A 386 -3.21 9.19 -9.50
C SER A 386 -4.64 9.15 -8.99
N SER A 387 -5.57 9.46 -9.89
CA SER A 387 -7.00 9.40 -9.66
C SER A 387 -7.42 7.98 -9.27
N GLU A 388 -7.60 7.72 -7.98
CA GLU A 388 -8.36 6.56 -7.51
C GLU A 388 -9.34 7.01 -6.42
N ASN A 389 -10.56 6.53 -6.60
CA ASN A 389 -11.74 6.87 -5.83
C ASN A 389 -11.57 6.47 -4.35
N ILE A 390 -11.82 7.40 -3.43
CA ILE A 390 -11.97 7.08 -2.01
C ILE A 390 -13.38 6.56 -1.81
N ASP A 391 -13.47 5.24 -1.61
CA ASP A 391 -14.65 4.50 -1.19
C ASP A 391 -14.72 4.52 0.35
N VAL A 392 -15.81 5.09 0.89
CA VAL A 392 -16.16 5.01 2.31
C VAL A 392 -17.60 4.52 2.39
N GLY A 393 -17.77 3.28 2.84
CA GLY A 393 -19.06 2.72 3.26
C GLY A 393 -19.76 1.91 2.18
N THR A 394 -19.69 0.60 2.33
CA THR A 394 -20.36 -0.47 1.56
C THR A 394 -21.85 -0.20 1.26
N GLU A 395 -22.13 0.52 0.18
CA GLU A 395 -23.02 0.03 -0.86
C GLU A 395 -22.10 -0.33 -2.04
N ASP A 396 -22.10 -1.59 -2.48
CA ASP A 396 -21.25 -2.08 -3.57
C ASP A 396 -21.47 -1.22 -4.84
N PHE A 397 -20.65 -0.16 -5.01
CA PHE A 397 -20.61 0.59 -6.25
C PHE A 397 -20.04 -0.34 -7.32
N TYR A 398 -20.93 -0.91 -8.10
CA TYR A 398 -20.57 -1.72 -9.27
C TYR A 398 -19.74 -0.85 -10.22
N GLN A 399 -18.43 -1.09 -10.24
CA GLN A 399 -17.58 -0.64 -11.33
C GLN A 399 -17.76 -1.63 -12.49
N PRO A 400 -18.41 -1.23 -13.59
CA PRO A 400 -18.57 -2.11 -14.72
C PRO A 400 -17.18 -2.49 -15.27
N PRO A 401 -16.98 -3.75 -15.69
CA PRO A 401 -15.74 -4.16 -16.30
C PRO A 401 -15.50 -3.36 -17.59
N GLU A 402 -14.29 -2.83 -17.73
CA GLU A 402 -13.87 -2.17 -18.95
C GLU A 402 -13.50 -3.23 -19.99
N ILE A 403 -14.25 -3.28 -21.10
CA ILE A 403 -14.03 -4.22 -22.19
C ILE A 403 -13.25 -3.50 -23.28
N ILE A 404 -11.97 -3.85 -23.42
CA ILE A 404 -11.08 -3.28 -24.43
C ILE A 404 -10.82 -4.33 -25.51
N SER A 405 -11.03 -3.97 -26.78
CA SER A 405 -10.72 -4.82 -27.92
C SER A 405 -9.26 -4.69 -28.32
N LEU A 406 -8.55 -5.82 -28.41
CA LEU A 406 -7.14 -5.89 -28.80
C LEU A 406 -6.97 -6.83 -30.00
N TYR A 407 -5.98 -6.56 -30.83
CA TYR A 407 -5.65 -7.33 -32.03
C TYR A 407 -4.39 -8.18 -31.80
N GLY A 408 -4.51 -9.48 -32.03
CA GLY A 408 -3.39 -10.41 -31.95
C GLY A 408 -2.69 -10.58 -33.29
N ILE A 409 -1.36 -10.46 -33.34
CA ILE A 409 -0.61 -10.63 -34.59
C ILE A 409 -0.66 -12.10 -35.05
N SER A 410 -1.29 -12.32 -36.21
CA SER A 410 -1.37 -13.63 -36.87
C SER A 410 -0.05 -14.01 -37.55
N ALA A 411 0.14 -15.29 -37.84
CA ALA A 411 1.35 -15.76 -38.53
C ALA A 411 1.50 -15.18 -39.95
N LYS A 412 0.37 -14.94 -40.65
CA LYS A 412 0.33 -14.33 -41.99
C LYS A 412 0.85 -12.89 -41.97
N MET A 413 0.49 -12.13 -40.94
CA MET A 413 0.82 -10.71 -40.78
C MET A 413 2.21 -10.45 -40.20
N MET A 414 2.90 -11.49 -39.73
CA MET A 414 4.20 -11.42 -39.06
C MET A 414 5.27 -10.60 -39.84
N PRO A 415 5.42 -10.76 -41.17
CA PRO A 415 6.46 -10.03 -41.91
C PRO A 415 6.28 -8.51 -41.88
N LEU A 416 5.03 -8.03 -41.77
CA LEU A 416 4.70 -6.61 -41.68
C LEU A 416 5.15 -5.99 -40.34
N PHE A 417 5.15 -6.78 -39.26
CA PHE A 417 5.47 -6.34 -37.91
C PHE A 417 6.87 -6.76 -37.44
N GLN A 418 7.62 -7.50 -38.25
CA GLN A 418 8.96 -7.99 -37.88
C GLN A 418 9.92 -6.84 -37.55
N GLU A 419 9.86 -5.75 -38.31
CA GLU A 419 10.74 -4.58 -38.09
C GLU A 419 10.40 -3.79 -36.83
N SER A 420 9.17 -3.94 -36.32
CA SER A 420 8.70 -3.28 -35.10
C SER A 420 9.00 -4.09 -33.83
N GLY A 421 9.70 -5.22 -33.96
CA GLY A 421 10.10 -6.08 -32.84
C GLY A 421 8.98 -6.91 -32.23
N GLN A 422 7.78 -6.93 -32.84
CA GLN A 422 6.65 -7.69 -32.32
C GLN A 422 6.71 -9.16 -32.70
N LYS A 423 6.16 -10.01 -31.81
CA LYS A 423 6.12 -11.47 -31.99
C LYS A 423 4.70 -11.95 -32.22
N LYS A 424 4.56 -13.15 -32.79
CA LYS A 424 3.28 -13.84 -32.96
C LYS A 424 2.57 -13.93 -31.61
N GLY A 425 1.31 -13.51 -31.56
CA GLY A 425 0.49 -13.54 -30.35
C GLY A 425 0.63 -12.30 -29.45
N ASN A 426 1.46 -11.32 -29.79
CA ASN A 426 1.42 -10.02 -29.12
C ASN A 426 0.07 -9.35 -29.38
N LEU A 427 -0.48 -8.74 -28.32
CA LEU A 427 -1.76 -8.01 -28.36
C LEU A 427 -1.47 -6.51 -28.54
N LEU A 428 -2.09 -5.91 -29.55
CA LEU A 428 -1.93 -4.51 -29.92
C LEU A 428 -3.28 -3.78 -29.88
N SER A 429 -3.26 -2.50 -29.52
CA SER A 429 -4.45 -1.66 -29.68
C SER A 429 -4.67 -1.30 -31.15
N GLN A 430 -5.88 -0.82 -31.49
CA GLN A 430 -6.19 -0.35 -32.84
C GLN A 430 -5.23 0.78 -33.30
N ASN A 431 -4.87 1.66 -32.37
CA ASN A 431 -3.96 2.77 -32.64
C ASN A 431 -2.52 2.30 -32.88
N ASP A 432 -2.08 1.28 -32.15
CA ASP A 432 -0.75 0.70 -32.32
C ASP A 432 -0.62 0.06 -33.70
N VAL A 433 -1.58 -0.79 -34.08
CA VAL A 433 -1.62 -1.43 -35.40
C VAL A 433 -1.56 -0.38 -36.51
N ARG A 434 -2.41 0.65 -36.46
CA ARG A 434 -2.43 1.73 -37.45
C ARG A 434 -1.09 2.46 -37.52
N SER A 435 -0.51 2.81 -36.37
CA SER A 435 0.76 3.53 -36.30
C SER A 435 1.92 2.70 -36.86
N MET A 436 1.93 1.40 -36.59
CA MET A 436 2.95 0.47 -37.05
C MET A 436 2.89 0.25 -38.57
N ILE A 437 1.69 0.14 -39.14
CA ILE A 437 1.50 0.03 -40.60
C ILE A 437 1.95 1.31 -41.30
N ILE A 438 1.58 2.48 -40.76
CA ILE A 438 2.02 3.77 -41.31
C ILE A 438 3.55 3.88 -41.25
N SER A 439 4.15 3.46 -40.14
CA SER A 439 5.61 3.44 -39.98
C SER A 439 6.26 2.52 -41.01
N TYR A 440 5.72 1.31 -41.21
CA TYR A 440 6.21 0.36 -42.21
C TYR A 440 6.16 0.94 -43.63
N VAL A 441 5.04 1.52 -44.03
CA VAL A 441 4.86 2.12 -45.36
C VAL A 441 5.81 3.29 -45.60
N LYS A 442 5.99 4.15 -44.59
CA LYS A 442 6.91 5.30 -44.69
C LYS A 442 8.36 4.86 -44.78
N LYS A 443 8.76 3.87 -43.98
CA LYS A 443 10.14 3.37 -43.93
C LYS A 443 10.55 2.63 -45.20
N ASN A 444 9.60 1.94 -45.84
CA ASN A 444 9.82 1.27 -47.13
C ASN A 444 9.53 2.19 -48.34
N GLU A 445 9.30 3.49 -48.11
CA GLU A 445 9.05 4.49 -49.15
C GLU A 445 7.92 4.11 -50.12
N LEU A 446 6.89 3.42 -49.63
CA LEU A 446 5.81 2.85 -50.46
C LEU A 446 4.70 3.86 -50.78
N VAL A 447 4.82 5.10 -50.36
CA VAL A 447 3.83 6.15 -50.64
C VAL A 447 3.96 6.59 -52.10
N HIS A 448 2.86 6.61 -52.84
CA HIS A 448 2.90 6.96 -54.26
C HIS A 448 3.37 8.42 -54.46
N PRO A 449 4.35 8.68 -55.35
CA PRO A 449 5.02 9.98 -55.46
C PRO A 449 4.10 11.11 -55.94
N GLU A 450 3.18 10.81 -56.86
CA GLU A 450 2.25 11.81 -57.42
C GLU A 450 0.95 11.96 -56.61
N ASN A 451 0.56 10.91 -55.88
CA ASN A 451 -0.72 10.89 -55.16
C ASN A 451 -0.55 10.24 -53.80
N LYS A 452 -0.32 11.08 -52.78
CA LYS A 452 -0.05 10.65 -51.40
C LYS A 452 -1.19 9.87 -50.74
N ASN A 453 -2.37 9.80 -51.37
CA ASN A 453 -3.50 9.01 -50.88
C ASN A 453 -3.37 7.51 -51.21
N PHE A 454 -2.44 7.13 -52.09
CA PHE A 454 -2.21 5.75 -52.50
C PHE A 454 -0.86 5.22 -51.98
N VAL A 455 -0.86 3.93 -51.68
CA VAL A 455 0.28 3.14 -51.23
C VAL A 455 0.54 2.05 -52.27
N THR A 456 1.80 1.95 -52.69
CA THR A 456 2.30 0.91 -53.60
C THR A 456 2.38 -0.40 -52.84
N VAL A 457 1.75 -1.43 -53.40
CA VAL A 457 1.71 -2.77 -52.79
C VAL A 457 3.05 -3.45 -53.06
N ASN A 458 3.86 -3.65 -52.01
CA ASN A 458 5.06 -4.47 -52.07
C ASN A 458 4.72 -5.96 -51.82
N PRO A 459 5.64 -6.91 -52.07
CA PRO A 459 5.37 -8.35 -51.90
C PRO A 459 4.87 -8.70 -50.49
N VAL A 460 5.37 -8.02 -49.46
CA VAL A 460 4.97 -8.24 -48.06
C VAL A 460 3.52 -7.82 -47.81
N ILE A 461 3.13 -6.62 -48.26
CA ILE A 461 1.74 -6.14 -48.16
C ILE A 461 0.81 -7.03 -48.99
N CYS A 462 1.26 -7.46 -50.17
CA CYS A 462 0.52 -8.36 -51.04
C CYS A 462 0.22 -9.70 -50.34
N ASP A 463 1.25 -10.35 -49.81
CA ASP A 463 1.12 -11.64 -49.13
C ASP A 463 0.34 -11.56 -47.82
N CYS A 464 0.39 -10.41 -47.12
CA CYS A 464 -0.28 -10.23 -45.83
C CYS A 464 -1.75 -9.82 -45.99
N LEU A 465 -2.03 -8.82 -46.82
CA LEU A 465 -3.31 -8.08 -46.85
C LEU A 465 -4.21 -8.38 -48.05
N LEU A 466 -3.68 -8.92 -49.14
CA LEU A 466 -4.48 -9.25 -50.32
C LEU A 466 -4.94 -10.71 -50.29
N ASP A 467 -6.08 -10.94 -50.96
CA ASP A 467 -6.58 -12.28 -51.25
C ASP A 467 -5.97 -12.84 -52.53
N LYS A 468 -5.98 -14.17 -52.67
CA LYS A 468 -5.33 -14.88 -53.80
C LYS A 468 -5.81 -14.44 -55.18
N SER A 469 -7.06 -13.97 -55.28
CA SER A 469 -7.64 -13.43 -56.51
C SER A 469 -7.17 -12.03 -56.84
N GLU A 470 -6.81 -11.22 -55.84
CA GLU A 470 -6.47 -9.80 -55.98
C GLU A 470 -4.96 -9.58 -56.14
N GLN A 471 -4.15 -10.60 -55.82
CA GLN A 471 -2.69 -10.59 -55.76
C GLN A 471 -2.00 -10.12 -57.06
N HIS A 472 -2.65 -10.28 -58.21
CA HIS A 472 -2.12 -9.88 -59.53
C HIS A 472 -2.79 -8.62 -60.10
N ASP A 473 -3.91 -8.19 -59.51
CA ASP A 473 -4.76 -7.12 -60.04
C ASP A 473 -4.55 -5.79 -59.28
N ILE A 474 -4.22 -5.86 -57.98
CA ILE A 474 -4.10 -4.68 -57.12
C ILE A 474 -2.62 -4.35 -56.88
N THR A 475 -2.14 -3.30 -57.56
CA THR A 475 -0.79 -2.74 -57.39
C THR A 475 -0.77 -1.48 -56.52
N LEU A 476 -1.93 -0.83 -56.34
CA LEU A 476 -2.11 0.39 -55.56
C LEU A 476 -3.31 0.25 -54.63
N LEU A 477 -3.13 0.57 -53.35
CA LEU A 477 -4.18 0.60 -52.34
C LEU A 477 -4.33 2.01 -51.77
N LYS A 478 -5.55 2.41 -51.41
CA LYS A 478 -5.75 3.63 -50.62
C LYS A 478 -5.34 3.37 -49.17
N TRP A 479 -4.94 4.43 -48.46
CA TRP A 479 -4.59 4.33 -47.04
C TRP A 479 -5.70 3.75 -46.16
N ASP A 480 -6.95 4.11 -46.46
CA ASP A 480 -8.09 3.63 -45.68
C ASP A 480 -8.35 2.14 -45.90
N ASP A 481 -8.22 1.67 -47.15
CA ASP A 481 -8.34 0.25 -47.51
C ASP A 481 -7.19 -0.57 -46.92
N LEU A 482 -5.97 -0.03 -46.93
CA LEU A 482 -4.79 -0.66 -46.32
C LEU A 482 -4.97 -0.87 -44.82
N VAL A 483 -5.43 0.16 -44.11
CA VAL A 483 -5.64 0.08 -42.65
C VAL A 483 -6.84 -0.80 -42.32
N THR A 484 -7.93 -0.73 -43.08
CA THR A 484 -9.10 -1.56 -42.85
C THR A 484 -8.80 -3.04 -43.04
N ARG A 485 -8.02 -3.41 -44.07
CA ARG A 485 -7.62 -4.80 -44.33
C ARG A 485 -6.62 -5.37 -43.32
N SER A 486 -6.06 -4.52 -42.47
CA SER A 486 -5.05 -4.92 -41.48
C SER A 486 -5.59 -5.35 -40.12
N PHE A 487 -6.88 -5.11 -39.89
CA PHE A 487 -7.66 -5.59 -38.75
C PHE A 487 -8.42 -6.84 -39.13
#